data_AF-A0A2V9S237-F1
#
_entry.id   AF-A0A2V9S237-F1
#
_cell.length_a   1.000
_cell.length_b   1.000
_cell.length_c   1.000
_cell.angle_alpha   90.00
_cell.angle_beta   90.00
_cell.angle_gamma   90.00
#
_symmetry.space_group_name_H-M   'P 1'
#
loop_
_entity.id
_entity.type
_entity.pdbx_description
1 polymer ?
#
loop_
_entity_poly.entity_id
_entity_poly.type
_entity_poly.pdbx_seq_one_letter_code
_entity_poly.pdbx_strand_id
1 'polypeptide(L)'
;MVKLEIRPEGEKAIASGNTKHETARYVVKVKIGGVAGLVAPLLGKQPPDTHVWVLTGDAPAFVKMEGPLYAGGPIWRIELATPA
;
A
#
# COMPACT_ATOMS: atom_id res chain seq x y z
N MET A 1 -18.14 10.61 2.21
CA MET A 1 -17.52 9.88 1.09
C MET A 1 -16.07 9.54 1.46
N VAL A 2 -15.64 8.32 1.20
CA VAL A 2 -14.24 7.89 1.31
C VAL A 2 -13.79 7.41 -0.06
N LYS A 3 -12.62 7.86 -0.52
CA LYS A 3 -12.02 7.45 -1.78
C LYS A 3 -10.65 6.86 -1.51
N LEU A 4 -10.34 5.73 -2.13
CA LEU A 4 -8.97 5.23 -2.18
C LEU A 4 -8.30 5.83 -3.41
N GLU A 5 -7.16 6.48 -3.18
CA GLU A 5 -6.33 7.00 -4.24
C GLU A 5 -5.05 6.16 -4.32
N ILE A 6 -4.88 5.46 -5.44
CA ILE A 6 -3.75 4.58 -5.69
C ILE A 6 -2.82 5.29 -6.66
N ARG A 7 -1.57 5.53 -6.26
CA ARG A 7 -0.57 6.22 -7.07
C ARG A 7 0.70 5.38 -7.19
N PRO A 8 1.37 5.33 -8.35
CA PRO A 8 2.69 4.75 -8.45
C PRO A 8 3.69 5.58 -7.61
N GLU A 9 4.60 4.89 -6.92
CA GLU A 9 5.66 5.47 -6.08
C GLU A 9 7.08 5.09 -6.59
N GLY A 10 7.15 4.58 -7.83
CA GLY A 10 8.37 4.13 -8.49
C GLY A 10 8.55 2.62 -8.50
N GLU A 11 9.58 2.17 -9.21
CA GLU A 11 9.96 0.76 -9.31
C GLU A 11 11.05 0.43 -8.31
N LYS A 12 10.95 -0.74 -7.68
CA LYS A 12 11.97 -1.24 -6.77
C LYS A 12 12.18 -2.73 -7.03
N ALA A 13 13.44 -3.14 -7.18
CA ALA A 13 13.78 -4.55 -7.15
C ALA A 13 13.46 -5.12 -5.76
N ILE A 14 12.61 -6.14 -5.71
CA ILE A 14 12.39 -6.92 -4.49
C ILE A 14 13.05 -8.28 -4.68
N ALA A 15 13.79 -8.72 -3.67
CA ALA A 15 14.27 -10.08 -3.59
C ALA A 15 13.19 -10.94 -2.93
N SER A 16 12.82 -12.04 -3.57
CA SER A 16 12.05 -13.13 -2.96
C SER A 16 12.87 -14.40 -3.08
N GLY A 17 13.37 -14.91 -1.95
CA GLY A 17 14.39 -15.96 -1.96
C GLY A 17 15.66 -15.54 -2.73
N ASN A 18 16.09 -16.38 -3.68
CA ASN A 18 17.28 -16.12 -4.52
C ASN A 18 16.97 -15.33 -5.81
N THR A 19 15.71 -15.01 -6.08
CA THR A 19 15.31 -14.34 -7.32
C THR A 19 15.05 -12.87 -7.06
N LYS A 20 15.62 -12.01 -7.91
CA LYS A 20 15.29 -10.58 -7.95
C LYS A 20 14.21 -10.37 -8.99
N HIS A 21 13.07 -9.85 -8.56
CA HIS A 21 12.00 -9.43 -9.46
C HIS A 21 11.87 -7.92 -9.44
N GLU A 22 11.62 -7.32 -10.60
CA GLU A 22 11.18 -5.93 -10.67
C GLU A 22 9.74 -5.84 -10.17
N THR A 23 9.49 -4.87 -9.30
CA THR A 23 8.15 -4.61 -8.76
C THR A 23 7.81 -3.14 -8.91
N ALA A 24 6.56 -2.86 -9.27
CA ALA A 24 5.98 -1.54 -9.13
C ALA A 24 5.52 -1.35 -7.69
N ARG A 25 5.90 -0.23 -7.08
CA ARG A 25 5.38 0.19 -5.77
C ARG A 25 4.22 1.15 -5.99
N TYR A 26 3.13 0.92 -5.29
CA TYR A 26 1.99 1.81 -5.21
C TYR A 26 1.81 2.31 -3.78
N VAL A 27 1.42 3.58 -3.65
CA VAL A 27 0.89 4.13 -2.41
C VAL A 27 -0.62 4.27 -2.52
N VAL A 28 -1.34 3.70 -1.57
CA VAL A 28 -2.78 3.80 -1.40
C VAL A 28 -3.06 4.79 -0.29
N LYS A 29 -3.71 5.89 -0.64
CA LYS A 29 -4.10 6.96 0.29
C LYS A 29 -5.60 6.93 0.50
N VAL A 30 -6.04 6.94 1.76
CA VAL A 30 -7.46 7.11 2.10
C VAL A 30 -7.80 8.60 2.07
N LYS A 31 -8.62 9.03 1.11
CA LYS A 31 -9.12 10.40 1.01
C LYS A 31 -10.51 10.49 1.63
N ILE A 32 -10.61 11.26 2.70
CA ILE A 32 -11.88 11.56 3.37
C ILE A 32 -12.45 12.85 2.74
N GLY A 33 -13.70 12.82 2.32
CA GLY A 33 -14.35 13.95 1.65
C GLY A 33 -14.88 15.02 2.61
N GLY A 34 -15.04 16.24 2.10
CA GLY A 34 -15.67 17.36 2.79
C GLY A 34 -14.89 17.87 4.01
N VAL A 35 -15.58 18.57 4.90
CA VAL A 35 -14.99 19.16 6.12
C VAL A 35 -14.34 18.11 7.01
N ALA A 36 -14.89 16.90 7.08
CA ALA A 36 -14.32 15.80 7.84
C ALA A 36 -12.88 15.47 7.40
N GLY A 37 -12.59 15.51 6.10
CA GLY A 37 -11.24 15.25 5.59
C GLY A 37 -10.22 16.34 5.90
N LEU A 38 -10.67 17.59 6.07
CA LEU A 38 -9.80 18.70 6.44
C LEU A 38 -9.33 18.60 7.90
N VAL A 39 -10.19 18.11 8.80
CA VAL A 39 -9.89 18.02 10.23
C VAL A 39 -9.30 16.68 10.68
N ALA A 40 -9.43 15.63 9.86
CA ALA A 40 -9.01 14.28 10.21
C ALA A 40 -7.53 14.13 10.62
N PRO A 41 -6.54 14.78 9.97
CA PRO A 41 -5.14 14.68 10.39
C PRO A 41 -4.90 15.25 11.79
N LEU A 42 -5.51 16.39 12.10
CA LEU A 42 -5.38 17.05 13.42
C LEU A 42 -5.98 16.21 14.55
N LEU A 43 -7.04 15.46 14.25
CA LEU A 43 -7.73 14.59 15.21
C LEU A 43 -7.17 13.16 15.27
N GLY A 44 -6.09 12.86 14.54
CA GLY A 44 -5.53 11.51 14.44
C GLY A 44 -6.51 10.49 13.81
N LYS A 45 -7.49 10.98 13.04
CA LYS A 45 -8.51 10.14 12.36
C LYS A 45 -8.17 9.85 10.91
N GLN A 46 -7.14 10.51 10.37
CA GLN A 46 -6.62 10.21 9.04
C GLN A 46 -5.84 8.88 9.10
N PRO A 47 -6.24 7.84 8.34
CA PRO A 47 -5.47 6.61 8.29
C PRO A 47 -4.07 6.84 7.70
N PRO A 48 -3.05 6.10 8.17
CA PRO A 48 -1.75 6.02 7.52
C PRO A 48 -1.87 5.54 6.07
N ASP A 49 -0.88 5.91 5.25
CA ASP A 49 -0.76 5.38 3.90
C ASP A 49 -0.52 3.86 3.92
N THR A 50 -0.99 3.17 2.89
CA THR A 50 -0.65 1.76 2.63
C THR A 50 0.22 1.66 1.40
N HIS A 51 1.35 0.97 1.50
CA HIS A 51 2.23 0.68 0.37
C HIS A 51 1.99 -0.74 -0.12
N VAL A 52 1.92 -0.92 -1.43
CA VAL A 52 1.69 -2.21 -2.08
C VAL A 52 2.75 -2.42 -3.15
N TRP A 53 3.30 -3.63 -3.22
CA TRP A 53 4.26 -4.03 -4.23
C TRP A 53 3.64 -5.09 -5.12
N VAL A 54 3.76 -4.89 -6.42
CA VAL A 54 3.16 -5.73 -7.45
C VAL A 54 4.26 -6.09 -8.46
N LEU A 55 4.37 -7.37 -8.79
CA LEU A 55 5.20 -7.84 -9.91
C LEU A 55 4.70 -7.21 -11.21
N THR A 56 5.61 -6.69 -12.01
CA THR A 56 5.31 -6.13 -13.34
C THR A 56 5.47 -7.20 -14.42
N GLY A 57 4.81 -7.01 -15.56
CA GLY A 57 4.82 -7.94 -16.70
C GLY A 57 3.42 -8.33 -17.14
N ASP A 58 3.32 -9.36 -17.99
CA ASP A 58 2.05 -9.78 -18.62
C ASP A 58 1.03 -10.33 -17.62
N ALA A 59 1.49 -10.82 -16.47
CA ALA A 59 0.66 -11.30 -15.37
C ALA A 59 1.05 -10.60 -14.06
N PRO A 60 0.47 -9.42 -13.76
CA PRO A 60 0.74 -8.72 -12.52
C PRO A 60 0.29 -9.52 -11.30
N ALA A 61 1.14 -9.60 -10.27
CA ALA A 61 0.85 -10.36 -9.06
C ALA A 61 1.24 -9.58 -7.80
N PHE A 62 0.43 -9.71 -6.76
CA PHE A 62 0.72 -9.12 -5.45
C PHE A 62 1.98 -9.75 -4.85
N VAL A 63 2.86 -8.94 -4.25
CA VAL A 63 4.07 -9.41 -3.57
C VAL A 63 3.95 -9.20 -2.07
N LYS A 64 3.74 -7.94 -1.69
CA LYS A 64 3.63 -7.53 -0.30
C LYS A 64 2.85 -6.23 -0.14
N MET A 65 2.38 -5.99 1.07
CA MET A 65 1.85 -4.70 1.51
C MET A 65 2.42 -4.30 2.87
N GLU A 66 2.51 -3.00 3.10
CA GLU A 66 2.84 -2.39 4.37
C GLU A 66 1.80 -1.32 4.69
N GLY A 67 1.01 -1.51 5.73
CA GLY A 67 -0.08 -0.60 6.10
C GLY A 67 -1.00 -1.15 7.19
N PRO A 68 -1.99 -0.38 7.64
CA PRO A 68 -2.97 -0.86 8.61
C PRO A 68 -3.94 -1.87 7.98
N LEU A 69 -4.24 -2.96 8.68
CA LEU A 69 -5.25 -3.94 8.26
C LEU A 69 -6.68 -3.50 8.61
N TYR A 70 -6.82 -2.68 9.65
CA TYR A 70 -8.07 -2.10 10.10
C TYR A 70 -7.83 -0.73 10.72
N ALA A 71 -8.89 0.07 10.85
CA ALA A 71 -8.79 1.44 11.38
C ALA A 71 -8.28 1.46 12.83
N GLY A 72 -7.23 2.26 13.07
CA GLY A 72 -6.59 2.37 14.40
C GLY A 72 -5.73 1.18 14.80
N GLY A 73 -5.57 0.17 13.94
CA GLY A 73 -4.68 -0.95 14.14
C GLY A 73 -3.20 -0.59 13.90
N PRO A 74 -2.27 -1.50 14.24
CA PRO A 74 -0.86 -1.31 13.94
C PRO A 74 -0.59 -1.41 12.43
N ILE A 75 0.61 -0.99 12.03
CA ILE A 75 1.11 -1.21 10.67
C ILE A 75 1.58 -2.66 10.57
N TRP A 76 0.98 -3.40 9.63
CA TRP A 76 1.37 -4.77 9.30
C TRP A 76 2.25 -4.77 8.05
N ARG A 77 3.16 -5.75 7.99
CA ARG A 77 3.74 -6.23 6.74
C ARG A 77 3.12 -7.59 6.43
N ILE A 78 2.50 -7.70 5.26
CA ILE A 78 1.95 -8.95 4.74
C ILE A 78 2.65 -9.22 3.42
N GLU A 79 3.26 -10.38 3.26
CA GLU A 79 3.99 -10.78 2.07
C GLU A 79 3.70 -12.23 1.71
N LEU A 80 3.81 -12.56 0.42
CA LEU A 80 3.69 -13.96 -0.01
C LEU A 80 4.86 -14.78 0.56
N ALA A 81 4.53 -15.92 1.15
CA ALA A 81 5.52 -16.83 1.72
C ALA A 81 6.45 -17.45 0.64
N THR A 82 5.96 -17.56 -0.59
CA THR A 82 6.71 -18.03 -1.76
C THR A 82 6.54 -17.05 -2.91
N PRO A 83 7.53 -16.91 -3.82
CA PRO A 83 7.36 -16.14 -5.05
C PRO A 83 6.12 -16.62 -5.82
N ALA A 84 5.43 -15.68 -6.48
CA ALA A 84 4.36 -15.98 -7.43
C ALA A 84 4.93 -16.47 -8.77
#